data_AF-K2B5H4-F1
#
_entry.id   AF-K2B5H4-F1
#
_cell.length_a   1.000
_cell.length_b   1.000
_cell.length_c   1.000
_cell.angle_alpha   90.00
_cell.angle_beta   90.00
_cell.angle_gamma   90.00
#
_symmetry.space_group_name_H-M   'P 1'
#
loop_
_entity.id
_entity.type
_entity.pdbx_description
1 polymer ?
#
loop_
_entity_poly.entity_id
_entity_poly.type
_entity_poly.pdbx_seq_one_letter_code
_entity_poly.pdbx_strand_id
1 'polypeptide(L)'
;ADIVSGKKIKGNIMAKIVPATGEVYQRMIETGVLQTLFNAGFIIASQGCGGCASGQIGMTGKNEVQISTSNRNFDGKQGDGKTYLTSPVVAAYSALNGYISYE
;
A
#
# COMPACT_ATOMS: atom_id res chain seq x y z
N ALA A 1 3.61 4.66 9.39
CA ALA A 1 5.05 4.98 9.28
C ALA A 1 5.82 4.34 10.43
N ASP A 2 5.33 4.50 11.66
CA ASP A 2 5.97 4.00 12.89
C ASP A 2 6.36 2.51 12.82
N ILE A 3 5.48 1.65 12.32
CA ILE A 3 5.73 0.19 12.17
C ILE A 3 6.95 -0.12 11.30
N VAL A 4 7.17 0.68 10.24
CA VAL A 4 8.18 0.44 9.21
C VAL A 4 9.42 1.32 9.37
N SER A 5 9.42 2.22 10.37
CA SER A 5 10.54 3.13 10.61
C SER A 5 11.82 2.35 10.91
N GLY A 6 12.91 2.68 10.21
CA GLY A 6 14.20 1.98 10.31
C GLY A 6 14.22 0.56 9.73
N LYS A 7 13.14 0.10 9.10
CA LYS A 7 13.02 -1.24 8.48
C LYS A 7 12.96 -1.13 6.96
N LYS A 8 12.98 -2.28 6.28
CA LYS A 8 12.83 -2.38 4.82
C LYS A 8 11.72 -3.38 4.48
N ILE A 9 10.90 -3.02 3.50
CA ILE A 9 9.94 -3.93 2.89
C ILE A 9 10.68 -5.13 2.29
N LYS A 10 10.08 -6.32 2.38
CA LYS A 10 10.68 -7.55 1.87
C LYS A 10 10.85 -7.48 0.36
N GLY A 11 11.98 -7.97 -0.16
CA GLY A 11 12.38 -7.74 -1.55
C GLY A 11 11.42 -8.28 -2.62
N ASN A 12 10.57 -9.26 -2.30
CA ASN A 12 9.57 -9.81 -3.21
C ASN A 12 8.19 -9.16 -3.08
N ILE A 13 8.06 -8.06 -2.32
CA ILE A 13 6.79 -7.37 -2.07
C ILE A 13 6.81 -5.98 -2.69
N MET A 14 5.80 -5.70 -3.51
CA MET A 14 5.51 -4.36 -3.99
C MET A 14 4.56 -3.65 -3.01
N ALA A 15 5.10 -2.74 -2.20
CA ALA A 15 4.30 -1.94 -1.27
C ALA A 15 4.02 -0.54 -1.85
N LYS A 16 2.74 -0.14 -1.89
CA LYS A 16 2.28 1.11 -2.51
C LYS A 16 1.51 1.95 -1.51
N ILE A 17 1.69 3.27 -1.55
CA ILE A 17 0.93 4.26 -0.76
C ILE A 17 0.34 5.30 -1.70
N VAL A 18 -0.95 5.58 -1.51
CA VAL A 18 -1.66 6.66 -2.21
C VAL A 18 -2.31 7.55 -1.15
N PRO A 19 -1.84 8.80 -0.96
CA PRO A 19 -2.48 9.75 -0.06
C PRO A 19 -3.89 10.09 -0.55
N ALA A 20 -4.85 10.22 0.37
CA ALA A 20 -6.25 10.45 -0.02
C ALA A 20 -6.49 11.84 -0.64
N THR A 21 -5.81 12.87 -0.11
CA THR A 21 -5.98 14.27 -0.52
C THR A 21 -4.62 14.96 -0.61
N GLY A 22 -4.60 16.12 -1.27
CA GLY A 22 -3.39 16.95 -1.36
C GLY A 22 -2.93 17.46 0.02
N GLU A 23 -3.88 17.79 0.89
CA GLU A 23 -3.59 18.19 2.28
C GLU A 23 -2.90 17.08 3.06
N VAL A 24 -3.37 15.83 2.95
CA VAL A 24 -2.73 14.68 3.59
C VAL A 24 -1.34 14.45 3.02
N TYR A 25 -1.17 14.56 1.70
CA TYR A 25 0.15 14.46 1.07
C TYR A 25 1.10 15.53 1.64
N GLN A 26 0.69 16.79 1.65
CA GLN A 26 1.48 17.90 2.18
C GLN A 26 1.88 17.67 3.63
N ARG A 27 0.94 17.22 4.47
CA ARG A 27 1.23 16.86 5.86
C ARG A 27 2.23 15.72 5.98
N MET A 28 2.19 14.73 5.08
CA MET A 28 3.18 13.65 5.08
C MET A 28 4.60 14.16 4.77
N ILE A 29 4.71 15.18 3.92
CA ILE A 29 5.99 15.84 3.62
C ILE A 29 6.49 16.58 4.87
N GLU A 30 5.65 17.46 5.44
CA GLU A 30 6.01 18.32 6.57
C GLU A 30 6.39 17.54 7.83
N THR A 31 5.74 16.40 8.07
CA THR A 31 5.98 15.55 9.25
C THR A 31 7.08 14.50 9.04
N GLY A 32 7.66 14.38 7.84
CA GLY A 32 8.65 13.35 7.51
C GLY A 32 8.09 11.93 7.36
N VAL A 33 6.76 11.75 7.43
CA VAL A 33 6.08 10.48 7.16
C VAL A 33 6.39 9.98 5.76
N LEU A 34 6.40 10.89 4.77
CA LEU A 34 6.74 10.57 3.39
C LEU A 34 8.14 9.95 3.29
N GLN A 35 9.12 10.60 3.91
CA GLN A 35 10.52 10.15 3.91
C GLN A 35 10.65 8.79 4.59
N THR A 36 9.93 8.57 5.70
CA THR A 36 9.96 7.29 6.42
C THR A 36 9.43 6.15 5.55
N LEU A 37 8.31 6.36 4.86
CA LEU A 37 7.72 5.36 3.96
C LEU A 37 8.61 5.11 2.74
N PHE A 38 9.15 6.17 2.13
CA PHE A 38 10.09 6.06 1.02
C PHE A 38 11.34 5.26 1.42
N ASN A 39 11.92 5.58 2.58
CA ASN A 39 13.08 4.87 3.13
C ASN A 39 12.78 3.40 3.40
N ALA A 40 11.56 3.05 3.83
CA ALA A 40 11.18 1.66 4.00
C ALA A 40 11.05 0.88 2.68
N GLY A 41 10.91 1.58 1.54
CA GLY A 41 10.79 0.98 0.21
C GLY A 41 9.38 1.02 -0.37
N PHE A 42 8.50 1.88 0.15
CA PHE A 42 7.19 2.08 -0.45
C PHE A 42 7.28 2.91 -1.75
N ILE A 43 6.49 2.51 -2.74
CA ILE A 43 6.21 3.31 -3.93
C ILE A 43 5.08 4.30 -3.57
N ILE A 44 5.35 5.59 -3.68
CA ILE A 44 4.41 6.65 -3.32
C ILE A 44 3.84 7.27 -4.60
N ALA A 45 2.53 7.19 -4.78
CA ALA A 45 1.84 7.80 -5.92
C ALA A 45 1.25 9.17 -5.56
N SER A 46 0.79 9.92 -6.57
CA SER A 46 0.04 11.18 -6.37
C SER A 46 -1.25 10.95 -5.60
N GLN A 47 -1.72 11.99 -4.91
CA GLN A 47 -2.95 11.94 -4.13
C GLN A 47 -4.17 11.56 -4.99
N GLY A 48 -5.08 10.76 -4.42
CA GLY A 48 -6.33 10.39 -5.06
C GLY A 48 -6.87 9.04 -4.59
N CYS A 49 -7.83 8.49 -5.33
CA CYS A 49 -8.50 7.24 -4.96
C CYS A 49 -7.65 5.98 -5.13
N GLY A 50 -6.52 6.03 -5.85
CA GLY A 50 -5.43 5.04 -5.83
C GLY A 50 -5.79 3.55 -5.87
N GLY A 51 -5.74 2.90 -7.04
CA GLY A 51 -6.01 1.47 -7.19
C GLY A 51 -7.45 1.04 -6.86
N CYS A 52 -8.38 1.97 -6.62
CA CYS A 52 -9.76 1.67 -6.23
C CYS A 52 -10.63 1.20 -7.42
N ALA A 53 -10.14 1.35 -8.65
CA ALA A 53 -10.83 0.87 -9.85
C ALA A 53 -9.84 0.36 -10.90
N SER A 54 -10.33 -0.56 -11.74
CA SER A 54 -9.63 -1.09 -12.90
C SER A 54 -9.14 0.05 -13.80
N GLY A 55 -7.94 -0.11 -14.36
CA GLY A 55 -7.29 0.89 -15.22
C GLY A 55 -6.40 1.91 -14.50
N GLN A 56 -6.22 1.78 -13.18
CA GLN A 56 -5.28 2.60 -12.41
C GLN A 56 -3.91 1.92 -12.30
N ILE A 57 -2.87 2.72 -12.03
CA ILE A 57 -1.50 2.21 -11.86
C ILE A 57 -1.47 1.24 -10.66
N GLY A 58 -0.85 0.08 -10.86
CA GLY A 58 -0.66 -0.92 -9.81
C GLY A 58 -1.83 -1.88 -9.61
N MET A 59 -2.54 -2.25 -10.68
CA MET A 59 -3.47 -3.39 -10.65
C MET A 59 -2.75 -4.70 -10.31
N THR A 60 -3.47 -5.59 -9.65
CA THR A 60 -3.01 -6.93 -9.28
C THR A 60 -3.08 -7.85 -10.49
N GLY A 61 -1.97 -8.47 -10.87
CA GLY A 61 -1.89 -9.38 -12.01
C GLY A 61 -2.55 -10.73 -11.73
N LYS A 62 -2.79 -11.50 -12.80
CA LYS A 62 -3.27 -12.89 -12.69
C LYS A 62 -2.28 -13.72 -11.87
N ASN A 63 -2.80 -14.51 -10.93
CA ASN A 63 -2.05 -15.32 -9.96
C ASN A 63 -1.27 -14.52 -8.90
N GLU A 64 -1.37 -13.19 -8.89
CA GLU A 64 -0.85 -12.39 -7.79
C GLU A 64 -1.88 -12.28 -6.65
N VAL A 65 -1.37 -12.00 -5.45
CA VAL A 65 -2.18 -11.75 -4.26
C VAL A 65 -1.87 -10.35 -3.77
N GLN A 66 -2.92 -9.56 -3.55
CA GLN A 66 -2.86 -8.22 -2.98
C GLN A 66 -3.59 -8.18 -1.65
N ILE A 67 -3.04 -7.41 -0.71
CA ILE A 67 -3.80 -6.89 0.42
C ILE A 67 -4.01 -5.39 0.21
N SER A 68 -5.22 -4.90 0.49
CA SER A 68 -5.63 -3.53 0.18
C SER A 68 -6.32 -2.91 1.39
N THR A 69 -6.04 -1.63 1.64
CA THR A 69 -6.75 -0.81 2.63
C THR A 69 -7.98 -0.12 2.03
N SER A 70 -8.40 -0.53 0.83
CA SER A 70 -9.65 -0.11 0.21
C SER A 70 -10.86 -0.72 0.93
N ASN A 71 -12.07 -0.36 0.50
CA ASN A 71 -13.33 -0.86 1.05
C ASN A 71 -13.98 -1.95 0.19
N ARG A 72 -13.41 -2.31 -0.96
CA ARG A 72 -14.03 -3.24 -1.94
C ARG A 72 -12.99 -4.15 -2.59
N ASN A 73 -13.32 -5.42 -2.73
CA ASN A 73 -12.45 -6.46 -3.30
C ASN A 73 -13.17 -7.49 -4.19
N PHE A 74 -14.30 -7.14 -4.80
CA PHE A 74 -14.94 -8.02 -5.78
C PHE A 74 -14.03 -8.26 -7.00
N ASP A 75 -14.19 -9.41 -7.65
CA ASP A 75 -13.32 -9.84 -8.74
C ASP A 75 -13.20 -8.80 -9.86
N GLY A 76 -11.99 -8.59 -10.36
CA GLY A 76 -11.68 -7.61 -11.41
C GLY A 76 -11.58 -6.16 -10.92
N LYS A 77 -12.00 -5.83 -9.68
CA LYS A 77 -12.03 -4.45 -9.18
C LYS A 77 -10.67 -3.78 -9.10
N GLN A 78 -9.66 -4.53 -8.64
CA GLN A 78 -8.29 -4.04 -8.46
C GLN A 78 -7.30 -4.87 -9.30
N GLY A 79 -7.77 -5.44 -10.41
CA GLY A 79 -7.03 -6.35 -11.28
C GLY A 79 -7.55 -7.79 -11.23
N ASP A 80 -6.81 -8.69 -11.87
CA ASP A 80 -7.18 -10.09 -12.12
C ASP A 80 -6.77 -11.03 -10.97
N GLY A 81 -5.98 -10.54 -10.02
CA GLY A 81 -5.52 -11.31 -8.86
C GLY A 81 -6.45 -11.27 -7.66
N LYS A 82 -6.11 -12.05 -6.63
CA LYS A 82 -6.91 -12.13 -5.40
C LYS A 82 -6.62 -10.93 -4.52
N THR A 83 -7.67 -10.24 -4.08
CA THR A 83 -7.55 -9.08 -3.17
C THR A 83 -8.20 -9.36 -1.82
N TYR A 84 -7.46 -9.12 -0.76
CA TYR A 84 -7.94 -9.19 0.63
C TYR A 84 -7.97 -7.79 1.24
N LEU A 85 -9.04 -7.46 1.94
CA LEU A 85 -9.16 -6.17 2.63
C LEU A 85 -8.50 -6.25 4.01
N THR A 86 -7.81 -5.20 4.40
CA THR A 86 -7.08 -5.16 5.66
C THR A 86 -6.91 -3.75 6.20
N SER A 87 -6.49 -3.64 7.46
CA SER A 87 -6.12 -2.36 8.06
C SER A 87 -4.73 -1.90 7.62
N PRO A 88 -4.40 -0.60 7.71
CA PRO A 88 -3.05 -0.11 7.45
C PRO A 88 -1.97 -0.77 8.34
N VAL A 89 -2.33 -1.19 9.55
CA VAL A 89 -1.43 -1.86 10.50
C VAL A 89 -1.01 -3.22 9.96
N VAL A 90 -1.98 -4.06 9.59
CA VAL A 90 -1.73 -5.39 9.03
C VAL A 90 -1.04 -5.28 7.67
N ALA A 91 -1.40 -4.29 6.84
CA ALA A 91 -0.71 -4.04 5.58
C ALA A 91 0.78 -3.73 5.78
N ALA A 92 1.13 -2.92 6.80
CA ALA A 92 2.51 -2.57 7.11
C ALA A 92 3.33 -3.79 7.58
N TYR A 93 2.81 -4.58 8.54
CA TYR A 93 3.49 -5.80 9.00
C TYR A 93 3.63 -6.84 7.88
N SER A 94 2.57 -7.04 7.10
CA SER A 94 2.60 -7.97 5.98
C SER A 94 3.61 -7.58 4.91
N ALA A 95 3.81 -6.28 4.67
CA ALA A 95 4.83 -5.79 3.73
C ALA A 95 6.26 -6.06 4.23
N LEU A 96 6.49 -6.03 5.54
CA LEU A 96 7.78 -6.38 6.15
C LEU A 96 8.04 -7.89 6.10
N ASN A 97 7.01 -8.70 6.35
CA ASN A 97 7.15 -10.16 6.51
C ASN A 97 7.01 -10.93 5.19
N GLY A 98 6.30 -10.36 4.22
CA GLY A 98 5.96 -10.94 2.91
C GLY A 98 4.86 -12.01 2.94
N TYR A 99 4.08 -12.04 4.01
CA TYR A 99 2.86 -12.82 4.16
C TYR A 99 1.93 -12.10 5.12
N ILE A 100 0.63 -12.43 5.09
CA ILE A 100 -0.39 -11.77 5.91
C ILE A 100 -0.07 -11.97 7.40
N SER A 101 0.23 -10.87 8.09
CA SER A 101 0.68 -10.86 9.49
C SER A 101 0.32 -9.55 10.17
N TYR A 102 0.25 -9.58 11.51
CA TYR A 102 -0.12 -8.43 12.35
C TYR A 102 0.98 -8.05 13.37
N GLU A 103 2.13 -8.73 13.32
CA GLU A 103 3.34 -8.52 14.13
C GLU A 103 4.61 -8.89 13.35
#